data_AF-A0A261CHY9-F1
#
_entry.id   AF-A0A261CHY9-F1
#
_cell.length_a   1.000
_cell.length_b   1.000
_cell.length_c   1.000
_cell.angle_alpha   90.00
_cell.angle_beta   90.00
_cell.angle_gamma   90.00
#
_symmetry.space_group_name_H-M   'P 1'
#
loop_
_entity.id
_entity.type
_entity.pdbx_description
1 polymer ?
#
loop_
_entity_poly.entity_id
_entity_poly.type
_entity_poly.pdbx_seq_one_letter_code
_entity_poly.pdbx_strand_id
1 'polypeptide(L)'
;MFGIGSTQSYVSVFNEALFMHFSKTRDENQKKVKDLKCNMDECWTTIAAELYHRTCQYLEDPTPKSHPLHTIVRDIRMGHKHRLEFILPRATHRYKPYKSFILFESLHHCLHTERIAAYYLDRIRDDEMAAAPTAAPTVPNPCSDCIIL
;
A
#
# COMPACT_ATOMS: atom_id res chain seq x y z
N MET A 1 -54.09 7.47 60.36
CA MET A 1 -53.99 8.00 58.98
C MET A 1 -52.52 8.11 58.63
N PHE A 2 -51.96 7.13 57.90
CA PHE A 2 -50.59 7.21 57.39
C PHE A 2 -50.63 7.82 56.00
N GLY A 3 -49.99 8.98 55.83
CA GLY A 3 -49.90 9.70 54.57
C GLY A 3 -49.09 8.92 53.56
N ILE A 4 -49.74 8.56 52.44
CA ILE A 4 -49.11 7.96 51.26
C ILE A 4 -48.39 9.10 50.53
N GLY A 5 -47.18 9.42 50.99
CA GLY A 5 -46.33 10.43 50.39
C GLY A 5 -45.34 9.82 49.38
N SER A 6 -45.35 10.37 48.17
CA SER A 6 -44.11 10.67 47.42
C SER A 6 -43.27 9.53 46.83
N THR A 7 -43.83 8.38 46.42
CA THR A 7 -43.04 7.40 45.62
C THR A 7 -42.98 7.74 44.12
N GLN A 8 -43.97 8.47 43.59
CA GLN A 8 -44.01 8.86 42.17
C GLN A 8 -42.92 9.88 41.77
N SER A 9 -42.53 10.78 42.68
CA SER A 9 -41.53 11.82 42.41
C SER A 9 -40.11 11.26 42.29
N TYR A 10 -39.73 10.30 43.13
CA TYR A 10 -38.38 9.74 43.15
C TYR A 10 -38.07 8.91 41.90
N VAL A 11 -39.05 8.12 41.43
CA VAL A 11 -38.93 7.34 40.18
C VAL A 11 -38.85 8.25 38.96
N SER A 12 -39.60 9.36 38.94
CA SER A 12 -39.53 10.37 37.88
C SER A 12 -38.14 11.02 37.79
N VAL A 13 -37.59 11.46 38.93
CA VAL A 13 -36.27 12.11 38.99
C VAL A 13 -35.16 11.11 38.64
N PHE A 14 -35.27 9.86 39.08
CA PHE A 14 -34.32 8.80 38.73
C PHE A 14 -34.35 8.48 37.22
N ASN A 15 -35.53 8.39 36.62
CA ASN A 15 -35.69 8.16 35.18
C ASN A 15 -35.19 9.35 34.35
N GLU A 16 -35.38 10.58 34.82
CA GLU A 16 -34.86 11.78 34.18
C GLU A 16 -33.33 11.84 34.23
N ALA A 17 -32.72 11.51 35.37
CA ALA A 17 -31.26 11.43 35.50
C ALA A 17 -30.66 10.34 34.60
N LEU A 18 -31.30 9.17 34.51
CA LEU A 18 -30.91 8.11 33.58
C LEU A 18 -31.03 8.56 32.12
N PHE A 19 -32.13 9.21 31.75
CA PHE A 19 -32.34 9.73 30.41
C PHE A 19 -31.27 10.78 30.02
N MET A 20 -30.95 11.70 30.94
CA MET A 20 -29.89 12.70 30.74
C MET A 20 -28.51 12.05 30.63
N HIS A 21 -28.23 11.02 31.44
CA HIS A 21 -26.99 10.25 31.34
C HIS A 21 -26.87 9.51 30.00
N PHE A 22 -27.92 8.83 29.55
CA PHE A 22 -27.92 8.15 28.25
C PHE A 22 -27.77 9.12 27.08
N SER A 23 -28.46 10.27 27.14
CA SER A 23 -28.34 11.32 26.12
C SER A 23 -26.92 11.89 26.06
N LYS A 24 -26.32 12.22 27.20
CA LYS A 24 -24.93 12.68 27.29
C LYS A 24 -23.95 11.62 26.78
N THR A 25 -24.13 10.36 27.18
CA THR A 25 -23.27 9.24 26.73
C THR A 25 -23.36 9.06 25.21
N ARG A 26 -24.57 9.19 24.64
CA ARG A 26 -24.77 9.13 23.19
C ARG A 26 -24.04 10.27 22.48
N ASP A 27 -24.16 11.50 22.97
CA ASP A 27 -23.51 12.67 22.38
C ASP A 27 -21.98 12.59 22.48
N GLU A 28 -21.45 12.12 23.61
CA GLU A 28 -20.02 11.86 23.80
C GLU A 28 -19.50 10.76 22.86
N ASN A 29 -20.25 9.66 22.69
CA ASN A 29 -19.89 8.62 21.74
C ASN A 29 -19.96 9.12 20.29
N GLN A 30 -20.97 9.93 19.96
CA GLN A 30 -21.08 10.54 18.63
C GLN A 30 -19.92 11.52 18.37
N LYS A 31 -19.45 12.23 19.39
CA LYS A 31 -18.25 13.06 19.33
C LYS A 31 -16.99 12.22 19.12
N LYS A 32 -16.80 11.14 19.89
CA LYS A 32 -15.70 10.19 19.70
C LYS A 32 -15.65 9.60 18.29
N VAL A 33 -16.81 9.26 17.71
CA VAL A 33 -16.90 8.76 16.33
C VAL A 33 -16.57 9.85 15.30
N LYS A 34 -16.99 11.10 15.53
CA LYS A 34 -16.64 12.24 14.66
C LYS A 34 -15.16 12.58 14.68
N ASP A 35 -14.50 12.35 15.82
CA ASP A 35 -13.08 12.61 16.05
C ASP A 35 -12.19 11.41 15.71
N LEU A 36 -12.78 10.23 15.47
CA LEU A 36 -12.04 9.04 15.04
C LEU A 36 -11.36 9.31 13.70
N LYS A 37 -10.04 9.16 13.68
CA LYS A 37 -9.24 9.22 12.47
C LYS A 37 -8.37 7.96 12.39
N CYS A 38 -8.32 7.38 11.20
CA CYS A 38 -7.56 6.17 10.91
C CYS A 38 -6.38 6.51 9.99
N ASN A 39 -5.26 5.84 10.20
CA ASN A 39 -4.14 5.81 9.26
C ASN A 39 -4.41 4.77 8.17
N MET A 40 -3.71 4.88 7.05
CA MET A 40 -3.59 3.76 6.12
C MET A 40 -2.64 2.70 6.70
N ASP A 41 -2.73 1.47 6.18
CA ASP A 41 -1.84 0.39 6.58
C ASP A 41 -0.40 0.67 6.09
N GLU A 42 0.53 0.73 7.04
CA GLU A 42 1.95 1.04 6.80
C GLU A 42 2.65 -0.05 6.00
N CYS A 43 2.29 -1.32 6.20
CA CYS A 43 2.87 -2.45 5.50
C CYS A 43 2.55 -2.38 4.01
N TRP A 44 1.27 -2.16 3.66
CA TRP A 44 0.84 -2.06 2.27
C TRP A 44 1.39 -0.82 1.58
N THR A 45 1.51 0.28 2.31
CA THR A 45 2.10 1.52 1.80
C THR A 45 3.58 1.31 1.46
N THR A 46 4.32 0.62 2.34
CA THR A 46 5.75 0.35 2.13
C THR A 46 5.97 -0.54 0.90
N ILE A 47 5.20 -1.62 0.78
CA ILE A 47 5.24 -2.50 -0.40
C ILE A 47 4.91 -1.72 -1.69
N ALA A 48 3.89 -0.85 -1.65
CA ALA A 48 3.54 -0.03 -2.80
C ALA A 48 4.67 0.92 -3.20
N ALA A 49 5.35 1.53 -2.23
CA ALA A 49 6.49 2.42 -2.48
C ALA A 49 7.68 1.65 -3.10
N GLU A 50 8.00 0.46 -2.57
CA GLU A 50 9.08 -0.38 -3.10
C GLU A 50 8.82 -0.79 -4.56
N LEU A 51 7.62 -1.29 -4.85
CA LEU A 51 7.24 -1.66 -6.21
C LEU A 51 7.27 -0.46 -7.15
N TYR A 52 6.75 0.70 -6.71
CA TYR A 52 6.79 1.96 -7.44
C TYR A 52 8.23 2.36 -7.78
N HIS A 53 9.15 2.30 -6.82
CA HIS A 53 10.55 2.68 -7.04
C HIS A 53 11.24 1.72 -8.00
N ARG A 54 11.02 0.40 -7.85
CA ARG A 54 11.57 -0.63 -8.73
C ARG A 54 11.15 -0.42 -10.18
N THR A 55 9.86 -0.16 -10.42
CA THR A 55 9.34 0.06 -11.79
C THR A 55 9.82 1.41 -12.36
N CYS A 56 9.94 2.45 -11.55
CA CYS A 56 10.55 3.73 -11.99
C CYS A 56 11.99 3.56 -12.42
N GLN A 57 12.82 2.96 -11.56
CA GLN A 57 14.24 2.78 -11.82
C GLN A 57 14.47 2.03 -13.12
N TYR A 58 13.73 0.95 -13.34
CA TYR A 58 13.80 0.24 -14.61
C TYR A 58 13.45 1.13 -15.80
N LEU A 59 12.32 1.85 -15.75
CA LEU A 59 11.86 2.65 -16.89
C LEU A 59 12.75 3.86 -17.20
N GLU A 60 13.30 4.48 -16.17
CA GLU A 60 14.19 5.65 -16.25
C GLU A 60 15.64 5.29 -16.60
N ASP A 61 16.01 4.01 -16.53
CA ASP A 61 17.32 3.53 -16.96
C ASP A 61 17.57 3.89 -18.44
N PRO A 62 18.65 4.63 -18.76
CA PRO A 62 19.01 4.99 -20.13
C PRO A 62 19.43 3.79 -21.00
N THR A 63 19.59 2.60 -20.43
CA THR A 63 19.90 1.40 -21.21
C THR A 63 18.81 1.13 -22.26
N PRO A 64 19.20 0.78 -23.50
CA PRO A 64 18.25 0.45 -24.55
C PRO A 64 17.53 -0.87 -24.22
N LYS A 65 16.21 -0.79 -24.08
CA LYS A 65 15.34 -1.93 -23.74
C LYS A 65 14.81 -2.58 -25.02
N SER A 66 15.22 -3.81 -25.29
CA SER A 66 14.84 -4.54 -26.52
C SER A 66 13.67 -5.52 -26.29
N HIS A 67 13.40 -5.90 -25.04
CA HIS A 67 12.39 -6.91 -24.74
C HIS A 67 10.95 -6.42 -25.07
N PRO A 68 10.11 -7.20 -25.77
CA PRO A 68 8.77 -6.77 -26.17
C PRO A 68 7.87 -6.45 -24.96
N LEU A 69 8.02 -7.18 -23.86
CA LEU A 69 7.25 -6.97 -22.62
C LEU A 69 7.55 -5.64 -21.92
N HIS A 70 8.61 -4.91 -22.29
CA HIS A 70 8.90 -3.57 -21.76
C HIS A 70 7.71 -2.62 -21.98
N THR A 71 7.03 -2.72 -23.12
CA THR A 71 5.86 -1.91 -23.45
C THR A 71 4.73 -2.10 -22.43
N ILE A 72 4.46 -3.33 -22.00
CA ILE A 72 3.46 -3.65 -20.99
C ILE A 72 3.80 -2.98 -19.66
N VAL A 73 5.05 -3.08 -19.21
CA VAL A 73 5.52 -2.43 -17.97
C VAL A 73 5.34 -0.91 -18.04
N ARG A 74 5.72 -0.31 -19.18
CA ARG A 74 5.58 1.13 -19.42
C ARG A 74 4.10 1.56 -19.40
N ASP A 75 3.23 0.81 -20.06
CA ASP A 75 1.82 1.17 -20.21
C ASP A 75 1.07 1.07 -18.88
N ILE A 76 1.32 0.00 -18.10
CA ILE A 76 0.82 -0.12 -16.72
C ILE A 76 1.29 1.09 -15.91
N ARG A 77 2.57 1.45 -16.02
CA ARG A 77 3.12 2.57 -15.27
C ARG A 77 2.46 3.89 -15.63
N MET A 78 2.37 4.21 -16.92
CA MET A 78 1.78 5.47 -17.38
C MET A 78 0.31 5.59 -16.96
N GLY A 79 -0.42 4.47 -16.92
CA GLY A 79 -1.80 4.43 -16.45
C GLY A 79 -1.99 4.70 -14.94
N HIS A 80 -1.02 4.34 -14.10
CA HIS A 80 -1.21 4.32 -12.64
C HIS A 80 -0.24 5.22 -11.83
N LYS A 81 0.81 5.76 -12.45
CA LYS A 81 1.84 6.60 -11.80
C LYS A 81 1.25 7.75 -10.99
N HIS A 82 0.37 8.55 -11.61
CA HIS A 82 -0.27 9.70 -10.97
C HIS A 82 -1.09 9.33 -9.72
N ARG A 83 -1.71 8.14 -9.71
CA ARG A 83 -2.50 7.67 -8.57
C ARG A 83 -1.60 7.29 -7.40
N LEU A 84 -0.50 6.59 -7.66
CA LEU A 84 0.48 6.24 -6.63
C LEU A 84 1.15 7.48 -6.05
N GLU A 85 1.56 8.43 -6.89
CA GLU A 85 2.13 9.71 -6.43
C GLU A 85 1.15 10.52 -5.59
N PHE A 86 -0.15 10.39 -5.86
CA PHE A 86 -1.17 10.99 -5.02
C PHE A 86 -1.33 10.24 -3.68
N ILE A 87 -1.33 8.91 -3.68
CA ILE A 87 -1.69 8.11 -2.50
C ILE A 87 -0.52 7.94 -1.53
N LEU A 88 0.70 7.68 -2.03
CA LEU A 88 1.86 7.36 -1.18
C LEU A 88 2.19 8.47 -0.17
N PRO A 89 2.26 9.76 -0.54
CA PRO A 89 2.50 10.84 0.44
C PRO A 89 1.36 10.98 1.46
N ARG A 90 0.15 10.53 1.08
CA ARG A 90 -1.06 10.64 1.91
C ARG A 90 -1.16 9.51 2.94
N ALA A 91 -0.40 8.44 2.80
CA ALA A 91 -0.48 7.28 3.69
C ALA A 91 -0.14 7.57 5.16
N THR A 92 0.73 8.55 5.40
CA THR A 92 1.16 8.96 6.75
C THR A 92 0.12 9.84 7.47
N HIS A 93 -0.93 10.27 6.76
CA HIS A 93 -1.95 11.16 7.30
C HIS A 93 -3.13 10.41 7.93
N ARG A 94 -3.75 11.08 8.91
CA ARG A 94 -4.95 10.63 9.63
C ARG A 94 -6.21 11.15 8.95
N TYR A 95 -7.08 10.25 8.47
CA TYR A 95 -8.34 10.61 7.82
C TYR A 95 -9.56 10.08 8.57
N LYS A 96 -10.71 10.70 8.33
CA LYS A 96 -12.00 10.14 8.77
C LYS A 96 -12.22 8.77 8.09
N PRO A 97 -12.90 7.81 8.74
CA PRO A 97 -13.01 6.43 8.27
C PRO A 97 -13.40 6.29 6.79
N TYR A 98 -14.40 7.04 6.32
CA TYR A 98 -14.82 7.02 4.91
C TYR A 98 -13.72 7.44 3.94
N LYS A 99 -12.95 8.49 4.26
CA LYS A 99 -11.83 8.93 3.43
C LYS A 99 -10.67 7.94 3.49
N SER A 100 -10.38 7.37 4.66
CA SER A 100 -9.37 6.30 4.79
C SER A 100 -9.73 5.09 3.93
N PHE A 101 -11.01 4.68 3.91
CA PHE A 101 -11.48 3.56 3.10
C PHE A 101 -11.27 3.78 1.60
N ILE A 102 -11.65 4.95 1.07
CA ILE A 102 -11.43 5.29 -0.34
C ILE A 102 -9.94 5.26 -0.71
N LEU A 103 -9.09 5.83 0.15
CA LEU A 103 -7.65 5.86 -0.08
C LEU A 103 -7.06 4.45 -0.02
N PHE A 104 -7.57 3.60 0.87
CA PHE A 104 -7.17 2.21 0.98
C PHE A 104 -7.56 1.39 -0.26
N GLU A 105 -8.80 1.49 -0.76
CA GLU A 105 -9.20 0.83 -2.00
C GLU A 105 -8.36 1.28 -3.19
N SER A 106 -8.09 2.58 -3.27
CA SER A 106 -7.25 3.15 -4.32
C SER A 106 -5.81 2.63 -4.23
N LEU A 107 -5.25 2.54 -3.02
CA LEU A 107 -3.93 1.97 -2.76
C LEU A 107 -3.88 0.50 -3.21
N HIS A 108 -4.89 -0.29 -2.83
CA HIS A 108 -4.96 -1.71 -3.14
C HIS A 108 -5.01 -1.95 -4.67
N HIS A 109 -5.81 -1.15 -5.39
CA HIS A 109 -5.85 -1.22 -6.85
C HIS A 109 -4.49 -0.90 -7.49
N CYS A 110 -3.81 0.17 -7.03
CA CYS A 110 -2.48 0.51 -7.54
C CYS A 110 -1.43 -0.53 -7.20
N LEU A 111 -1.50 -1.12 -6.01
CA LEU A 111 -0.59 -2.18 -5.59
C LEU A 111 -0.79 -3.46 -6.41
N HIS A 112 -2.03 -3.78 -6.77
CA HIS A 112 -2.31 -4.89 -7.68
C HIS A 112 -1.67 -4.67 -9.06
N THR A 113 -1.79 -3.47 -9.63
CA THR A 113 -1.23 -3.18 -10.95
C THR A 113 0.29 -3.12 -10.96
N GLU A 114 0.91 -2.57 -9.91
CA GLU A 114 2.37 -2.59 -9.76
C GLU A 114 2.93 -4.00 -9.55
N ARG A 115 2.20 -4.90 -8.86
CA ARG A 115 2.58 -6.33 -8.78
C ARG A 115 2.59 -7.00 -10.15
N ILE A 116 1.63 -6.67 -11.01
CA ILE A 116 1.61 -7.18 -12.40
C ILE A 116 2.82 -6.63 -13.17
N ALA A 117 3.11 -5.34 -13.06
CA ALA A 117 4.30 -4.75 -13.69
C ALA A 117 5.60 -5.41 -13.21
N ALA A 118 5.73 -5.64 -11.90
CA ALA A 118 6.87 -6.33 -11.31
C ALA A 118 7.00 -7.78 -11.81
N TYR A 119 5.88 -8.50 -11.94
CA TYR A 119 5.89 -9.84 -12.55
C TYR A 119 6.45 -9.84 -13.97
N TYR A 120 6.05 -8.88 -14.81
CA TYR A 120 6.60 -8.76 -16.17
C TYR A 120 8.08 -8.36 -16.17
N LEU A 121 8.52 -7.52 -15.22
CA LEU A 121 9.94 -7.21 -15.04
C LEU A 121 10.76 -8.44 -14.67
N ASP A 122 10.25 -9.27 -13.76
CA ASP A 122 10.91 -10.51 -13.38
C ASP A 122 11.02 -11.46 -14.58
N ARG A 123 9.97 -11.58 -15.42
CA ARG A 123 10.04 -12.35 -16.66
C ARG A 123 11.07 -11.82 -17.66
N ILE A 124 11.13 -10.50 -17.86
CA ILE A 124 12.14 -9.88 -18.74
C ILE A 124 13.53 -10.25 -18.28
N ARG A 125 13.81 -10.13 -16.97
CA ARG A 125 15.10 -10.50 -16.40
C ARG A 125 15.43 -11.96 -16.65
N ASP A 126 14.47 -12.86 -16.41
CA ASP A 126 14.69 -14.30 -16.59
C ASP A 126 14.95 -14.65 -18.06
N ASP A 127 14.21 -14.04 -18.99
CA ASP A 127 14.38 -14.23 -20.44
C ASP A 127 15.73 -13.67 -20.92
N GLU A 128 16.14 -12.49 -20.44
CA GLU A 128 17.43 -11.88 -20.75
C GLU A 128 18.61 -12.66 -20.14
N MET A 129 18.45 -13.20 -18.93
CA MET A 129 19.44 -14.08 -18.31
C MET A 129 19.56 -15.42 -19.03
N ALA A 130 18.47 -15.98 -19.54
CA ALA A 130 18.48 -17.20 -20.34
C ALA A 130 19.06 -16.98 -21.75
N ALA A 131 18.88 -15.79 -22.31
CA ALA A 131 19.42 -15.39 -23.61
C ALA A 131 20.87 -14.89 -23.54
N ALA A 132 21.39 -14.55 -22.35
CA ALA A 132 22.79 -14.22 -22.16
C ALA A 132 23.64 -15.43 -22.58
N PRO A 133 24.53 -15.29 -23.58
CA PRO A 133 25.35 -16.40 -24.01
C PRO A 133 26.14 -16.89 -22.81
N THR A 134 26.00 -18.18 -22.49
CA THR A 134 26.98 -18.92 -21.71
C THR A 134 28.33 -18.55 -22.29
N ALA A 135 29.08 -17.70 -21.58
CA ALA A 135 30.47 -17.43 -21.94
C ALA A 135 31.13 -18.81 -21.94
N ALA A 136 31.40 -19.32 -23.14
CA ALA A 136 32.01 -20.62 -23.32
C ALA A 136 33.27 -20.65 -22.43
N PRO A 137 33.51 -21.71 -21.66
CA PRO A 137 34.74 -21.83 -20.89
C PRO A 137 35.89 -21.64 -21.89
N THR A 138 36.67 -20.59 -21.68
CA THR A 138 37.90 -20.36 -22.41
C THR A 138 38.79 -21.54 -22.06
N VAL A 139 38.85 -22.52 -22.96
CA VAL A 139 39.79 -23.64 -22.87
C VAL A 139 41.17 -22.99 -22.78
N PRO A 140 41.94 -23.20 -21.69
CA PRO A 140 43.30 -22.71 -21.64
C PRO A 140 44.08 -23.45 -22.74
N ASN A 141 44.50 -22.70 -23.75
CA ASN A 141 45.37 -23.17 -24.81
C ASN A 141 46.70 -23.63 -24.16
N PRO A 142 47.10 -24.90 -24.22
CA PRO A 142 48.41 -25.30 -23.72
C PRO A 142 49.43 -24.93 -24.80
N CYS A 143 49.96 -23.71 -24.73
CA CYS A 143 51.18 -23.39 -25.48
C CYS A 143 52.35 -24.16 -24.83
N SER A 144 52.64 -25.30 -25.43
CA SER A 144 53.94 -25.94 -25.43
C SER A 144 54.98 -24.92 -25.89
N ASP A 145 55.89 -24.52 -25.00
CA ASP A 145 57.28 -24.17 -25.29
C ASP A 145 58.00 -23.82 -23.98
N CYS A 146 58.58 -24.84 -23.34
CA CYS A 146 59.65 -24.68 -22.37
C CYS A 146 60.90 -25.35 -22.96
N ILE A 147 61.65 -24.59 -23.77
CA ILE A 147 63.07 -24.88 -24.00
C ILE A 147 63.82 -24.22 -22.85
N ILE A 148 64.35 -25.02 -21.93
CA ILE A 148 65.37 -24.58 -20.98
C ILE A 148 66.72 -24.96 -21.61
N LEU A 149 67.52 -23.94 -21.90
CA LEU A 149 68.97 -24.03 -22.18
C LEU A 149 69.74 -24.38 -20.92
#